data_AF-F8JI23-F1
#
_entry.id   AF-F8JI23-F1
#
_cell.length_a   1.000
_cell.length_b   1.000
_cell.length_c   1.000
_cell.angle_alpha   90.00
_cell.angle_beta   90.00
_cell.angle_gamma   90.00
#
_symmetry.space_group_name_H-M   'P 1'
#
loop_
_entity.id
_entity.type
_entity.pdbx_description
1 polymer ?
#
loop_
_entity_poly.entity_id
_entity_poly.type
_entity_poly.pdbx_seq_one_letter_code
_entity_poly.pdbx_strand_id
1 'polypeptide(L)'
;MTEEEIEAGRSAKGGFTKEQLAKWGVPWPAPKGWKAALLAGETMQSAGLQNLEPSPIRPNVSAHDLLRKVVLAVVERGHASDLYEFDDVLAYFGSRNPDRDL
;
A
#
# COMPACT_ATOMS: atom_id res chain seq x y z
N MET A 1 26.42 3.77 -13.89
CA MET A 1 26.20 2.91 -12.71
C MET A 1 26.90 1.60 -12.95
N THR A 2 27.88 1.27 -12.12
CA THR A 2 28.60 -0.03 -12.20
C THR A 2 28.12 -0.99 -11.10
N GLU A 3 28.45 -2.27 -11.22
CA GLU A 3 28.06 -3.29 -10.22
C GLU A 3 28.70 -2.99 -8.85
N GLU A 4 29.92 -2.47 -8.86
CA GLU A 4 30.66 -2.04 -7.67
C GLU A 4 29.96 -0.87 -6.95
N GLU A 5 29.43 0.11 -7.67
CA GLU A 5 28.64 1.20 -7.07
C GLU A 5 27.35 0.68 -6.43
N ILE A 6 26.72 -0.31 -7.06
CA ILE A 6 25.53 -0.96 -6.50
C ILE A 6 25.91 -1.73 -5.25
N GLU A 7 26.97 -2.55 -5.24
CA GLU A 7 27.38 -3.29 -4.05
C GLU A 7 27.87 -2.40 -2.91
N ALA A 8 28.50 -1.26 -3.21
CA ALA A 8 28.93 -0.28 -2.21
C ALA A 8 27.74 0.33 -1.44
N GLY A 9 26.54 0.36 -2.02
CA GLY A 9 25.32 0.80 -1.34
C GLY A 9 24.69 -0.25 -0.42
N ARG A 10 25.28 -1.44 -0.28
CA ARG A 10 24.74 -2.54 0.51
C ARG A 10 24.88 -2.24 2.00
N SER A 11 23.79 -2.36 2.72
CA SER A 11 23.76 -2.21 4.18
C SER A 11 24.47 -3.39 4.87
N ALA A 12 24.93 -3.17 6.11
CA ALA A 12 25.57 -4.20 6.95
C ALA A 12 24.71 -5.46 7.18
N LYS A 13 23.38 -5.37 7.00
CA LYS A 13 22.47 -6.53 7.07
C LYS A 13 22.35 -7.30 5.73
N GLY A 14 23.14 -6.94 4.73
CA GLY A 14 23.21 -7.63 3.44
C GLY A 14 22.13 -7.24 2.42
N GLY A 15 21.33 -6.20 2.68
CA GLY A 15 20.31 -5.67 1.77
C GLY A 15 20.53 -4.19 1.40
N PHE A 16 19.62 -3.60 0.63
CA PHE A 16 19.66 -2.17 0.26
C PHE A 16 18.60 -1.38 1.05
N THR A 17 18.95 -0.19 1.53
CA THR A 17 17.99 0.67 2.22
C THR A 17 17.08 1.38 1.22
N LYS A 18 15.86 1.71 1.65
CA LYS A 18 14.90 2.48 0.85
C LYS A 18 15.48 3.80 0.35
N GLU A 19 16.25 4.48 1.20
CA GLU A 19 16.91 5.76 0.86
C GLU A 19 17.98 5.57 -0.21
N GLN A 20 18.77 4.50 -0.14
CA GLN A 20 19.79 4.19 -1.14
C GLN A 20 19.16 3.87 -2.50
N LEU A 21 18.09 3.06 -2.50
CA LEU A 21 17.35 2.73 -3.71
C LEU A 21 16.68 3.98 -4.32
N ALA A 22 16.11 4.85 -3.49
CA ALA A 22 15.51 6.10 -3.94
C ALA A 22 16.53 7.05 -4.59
N LYS A 23 17.76 7.12 -4.07
CA LYS A 23 18.85 7.88 -4.70
C LYS A 23 19.18 7.39 -6.11
N TRP A 24 18.99 6.10 -6.38
CA TRP A 24 19.17 5.49 -7.70
C TRP A 24 17.90 5.51 -8.55
N GLY A 25 16.81 6.10 -8.06
CA GLY A 25 15.52 6.11 -8.75
C GLY A 25 14.82 4.75 -8.76
N VAL A 26 15.22 3.81 -7.89
CA VAL A 26 14.58 2.49 -7.76
C VAL A 26 13.42 2.58 -6.76
N PRO A 27 12.19 2.19 -7.16
CA PRO A 27 11.03 2.22 -6.26
C PRO A 27 11.16 1.18 -5.13
N TRP A 28 10.44 1.42 -4.04
CA TRP A 28 10.34 0.50 -2.91
C TRP A 28 8.95 -0.16 -2.88
N PRO A 29 8.84 -1.51 -2.77
CA PRO A 29 9.92 -2.51 -2.74
C PRO A 29 10.65 -2.63 -4.09
N ALA A 30 11.93 -3.00 -4.04
CA ALA A 30 12.76 -3.10 -5.25
C ALA A 30 12.21 -4.18 -6.20
N PRO A 31 11.85 -3.83 -7.45
CA PRO A 31 11.25 -4.78 -8.39
C PRO A 31 12.27 -5.83 -8.82
N LYS A 32 11.81 -7.03 -9.17
CA LYS A 32 12.71 -8.08 -9.67
C LYS A 32 13.50 -7.57 -10.88
N GLY A 33 14.83 -7.73 -10.84
CA GLY A 33 15.71 -7.30 -11.93
C GLY A 33 16.18 -5.84 -11.87
N TRP A 34 15.88 -5.08 -10.80
CA TRP A 34 16.29 -3.67 -10.67
C TRP A 34 17.82 -3.45 -10.83
N LYS A 35 18.64 -4.38 -10.34
CA LYS A 35 20.11 -4.29 -10.49
C LYS A 35 20.53 -4.33 -11.97
N ALA A 36 19.93 -5.22 -12.76
CA ALA A 36 20.24 -5.35 -14.18
C ALA A 36 19.80 -4.11 -14.97
N ALA A 37 18.65 -3.53 -14.61
CA ALA A 37 18.17 -2.29 -15.22
C ALA A 37 19.09 -1.09 -14.93
N LEU A 38 19.58 -0.98 -13.69
CA LEU A 38 20.57 0.05 -13.33
C LEU A 38 21.89 -0.12 -14.10
N LEU A 39 22.35 -1.36 -14.29
CA LEU A 39 23.54 -1.67 -15.09
C LEU A 39 23.33 -1.39 -16.59
N ALA A 40 22.10 -1.59 -17.09
CA ALA A 40 21.71 -1.28 -18.47
C ALA A 40 21.48 0.22 -18.71
N GLY A 41 21.51 1.06 -17.66
CA GLY A 41 21.21 2.49 -17.76
C GLY A 41 19.73 2.82 -17.90
N GLU A 42 18.83 1.86 -17.67
CA GLU A 42 17.39 2.06 -17.72
C GLU A 42 16.88 2.68 -16.41
N THR A 43 16.15 3.78 -16.52
CA THR A 43 15.55 4.45 -15.36
C THR A 43 14.23 3.76 -14.99
N MET A 44 14.22 3.06 -13.86
CA MET A 44 13.02 2.39 -13.31
C MET A 44 12.08 3.39 -12.63
N GLN A 45 11.58 4.37 -13.37
CA GLN A 45 10.65 5.37 -12.84
C GLN A 45 9.25 4.74 -12.65
N SER A 46 8.79 4.76 -11.40
CA SER A 46 7.36 4.79 -11.03
C SER A 46 6.52 3.55 -11.32
N ALA A 47 6.92 2.37 -10.83
CA ALA A 47 6.00 1.24 -10.63
C ALA A 47 5.76 0.97 -9.13
N GLY A 48 5.47 2.02 -8.37
CA GLY A 48 5.56 2.00 -6.91
C GLY A 48 4.26 1.96 -6.11
N LEU A 49 3.08 1.76 -6.72
CA LEU A 49 1.82 1.61 -5.97
C LEU A 49 0.78 0.65 -6.59
N GLN A 50 1.00 0.11 -7.80
CA GLN A 50 -0.05 -0.65 -8.52
C GLN A 50 0.14 -2.18 -8.52
N ASN A 51 1.28 -2.70 -8.04
CA ASN A 51 1.60 -4.14 -8.06
C ASN A 51 2.10 -4.65 -6.70
N LEU A 52 1.36 -4.35 -5.64
CA LEU A 52 1.40 -5.19 -4.44
C LEU A 52 0.62 -6.47 -4.78
N GLU A 53 1.32 -7.45 -5.36
CA GLU A 53 0.78 -8.81 -5.45
C GLU A 53 0.29 -9.22 -4.05
N PRO A 54 -1.02 -9.54 -3.88
CA PRO A 54 -1.56 -9.90 -2.58
C PRO A 54 -0.83 -11.14 -2.08
N SER A 55 -0.28 -11.06 -0.86
CA SER A 55 0.31 -12.24 -0.22
C SER A 55 -0.75 -13.36 -0.17
N PRO A 56 -0.45 -14.60 -0.57
CA PRO A 56 -1.42 -15.71 -0.63
C PRO A 56 -2.02 -16.10 0.74
N ILE A 57 -1.53 -15.49 1.82
CA ILE A 57 -1.95 -15.73 3.21
C ILE A 57 -3.01 -14.71 3.67
N ARG A 58 -3.17 -13.57 2.97
CA ARG A 58 -4.23 -12.59 3.26
C ARG A 58 -5.14 -12.53 2.05
N PRO A 59 -6.47 -12.72 2.19
CA PRO A 59 -7.36 -12.43 1.09
C PRO A 59 -7.06 -11.00 0.59
N ASN A 60 -7.09 -10.79 -0.72
CA ASN A 60 -6.91 -9.48 -1.34
C ASN A 60 -8.14 -8.61 -1.01
N VAL A 61 -8.21 -8.13 0.23
CA VAL A 61 -9.27 -7.26 0.74
C VAL A 61 -8.69 -5.86 0.71
N SER A 62 -9.30 -4.97 -0.08
CA SER A 62 -8.88 -3.58 -0.08
C SER A 62 -9.15 -2.96 1.30
N ALA A 63 -8.48 -1.85 1.62
CA ALA A 63 -8.80 -1.08 2.82
C ALA A 63 -10.28 -0.65 2.84
N HIS A 64 -10.85 -0.34 1.67
CA HIS A 64 -12.28 -0.04 1.51
C HIS A 64 -13.16 -1.22 1.94
N ASP A 65 -12.83 -2.45 1.51
CA ASP A 65 -13.60 -3.65 1.86
C ASP A 65 -13.54 -3.96 3.35
N LEU A 66 -12.38 -3.77 3.99
CA LEU A 66 -12.24 -3.94 5.44
C LEU A 66 -13.05 -2.89 6.20
N LEU A 67 -12.94 -1.63 5.79
CA LEU A 67 -13.69 -0.54 6.41
C LEU A 67 -15.20 -0.76 6.24
N ARG A 68 -15.65 -1.18 5.06
CA ARG A 68 -17.05 -1.52 4.79
C ARG A 68 -17.56 -2.65 5.69
N LYS A 69 -16.78 -3.70 5.88
CA LYS A 69 -17.14 -4.83 6.76
C LYS A 69 -17.29 -4.38 8.21
N VAL A 70 -16.40 -3.53 8.70
CA VAL A 70 -16.48 -2.99 10.06
C VAL A 70 -17.72 -2.12 10.23
N VAL A 71 -17.97 -1.19 9.30
CA VAL A 71 -19.16 -0.32 9.34
C VAL A 71 -20.45 -1.14 9.33
N LEU A 72 -20.55 -2.14 8.44
CA LEU A 72 -21.71 -3.02 8.41
C LEU A 72 -21.90 -3.79 9.73
N ALA A 73 -20.83 -4.34 10.31
CA ALA A 73 -20.91 -5.07 11.56
C ALA A 73 -21.34 -4.19 12.75
N VAL A 74 -20.95 -2.91 12.76
CA VAL A 74 -21.38 -1.93 13.77
C VAL A 74 -22.87 -1.63 13.63
N VAL A 75 -23.33 -1.37 12.40
CA VAL A 75 -24.74 -1.15 12.09
C VAL A 75 -25.61 -2.36 12.45
N GLU A 76 -25.21 -3.57 12.03
CA GLU A 76 -25.96 -4.81 12.28
C GLU A 76 -26.11 -5.11 13.78
N ARG A 77 -25.24 -4.54 14.62
CA ARG A 77 -25.33 -4.64 16.09
C ARG A 77 -26.13 -3.51 16.73
N GLY A 78 -26.74 -2.62 15.93
CA GLY A 78 -27.54 -1.50 16.42
C GLY A 78 -26.72 -0.27 16.85
N HIS A 79 -25.42 -0.24 16.53
CA HIS A 79 -24.49 0.83 16.93
C HIS A 79 -24.29 1.88 15.83
N ALA A 80 -25.26 2.06 14.94
CA ALA A 80 -25.13 3.00 13.82
C ALA A 80 -24.93 4.46 14.28
N SER A 81 -25.43 4.82 15.47
CA SER A 81 -25.23 6.14 16.08
C SER A 81 -23.76 6.49 16.32
N ASP A 82 -22.94 5.49 16.63
CA ASP A 82 -21.53 5.68 16.97
C ASP A 82 -20.73 6.11 15.73
N LEU A 83 -21.25 5.84 14.52
CA LEU A 83 -20.65 6.26 13.27
C LEU A 83 -20.90 7.74 12.95
N TYR A 84 -21.85 8.38 13.64
CA TYR A 84 -22.20 9.79 13.41
C TYR A 84 -21.15 10.77 13.94
N GLU A 85 -20.30 10.32 14.86
CA GLU A 85 -19.17 11.11 15.35
C GLU A 85 -18.04 11.23 14.30
N PHE A 86 -18.14 10.49 13.19
CA PHE A 86 -17.11 10.41 12.15
C PHE A 86 -17.64 10.88 10.79
N ASP A 87 -17.73 12.20 10.60
CA ASP A 87 -18.19 12.83 9.33
C ASP A 87 -17.47 12.29 8.09
N ASP A 88 -16.15 12.06 8.18
CA ASP A 88 -15.35 11.52 7.07
C ASP A 88 -15.79 10.10 6.67
N VAL A 89 -16.21 9.27 7.63
CA VAL A 89 -16.70 7.91 7.38
C VAL A 89 -18.04 7.97 6.66
N LEU A 90 -18.94 8.85 7.09
CA LEU A 90 -20.23 9.06 6.43
C LEU A 90 -20.07 9.61 5.01
N ALA A 91 -19.20 10.59 4.82
CA ALA A 91 -18.87 11.16 3.52
C ALA A 91 -18.26 10.10 2.59
N TYR A 92 -17.38 9.24 3.12
CA TYR A 92 -16.73 8.17 2.39
C TYR A 92 -17.71 7.08 1.91
N PHE A 93 -18.72 6.72 2.72
CA PHE A 93 -19.75 5.75 2.35
C PHE A 93 -20.94 6.35 1.59
N GLY A 94 -20.97 7.69 1.42
CA GLY A 94 -21.85 8.39 0.50
C GLY A 94 -23.33 8.04 0.69
N SER A 95 -23.91 8.44 1.81
CA SER A 95 -25.37 8.49 2.04
C SER A 95 -26.16 7.18 1.87
N ARG A 96 -25.51 6.03 1.65
CA ARG A 96 -26.09 4.70 1.90
C ARG A 96 -25.87 4.32 3.35
N ASN A 97 -26.27 5.21 4.25
CA ASN A 97 -26.54 4.79 5.61
C ASN A 97 -27.83 3.95 5.54
N PRO A 98 -27.87 2.71 6.06
CA PRO A 98 -29.14 2.03 6.21
C PRO A 98 -30.06 2.89 7.06
N ASP A 99 -31.33 2.89 6.67
CA ASP A 99 -32.37 3.86 6.98
C ASP A 99 -32.29 4.49 8.38
N ARG A 100 -32.47 5.81 8.43
CA ARG A 100 -32.37 6.62 9.66
C ARG A 100 -33.62 6.50 10.55
N ASP A 101 -34.50 5.55 10.26
CA ASP A 101 -35.80 5.34 10.88
C ASP A 101 -36.06 3.83 11.05
N LEU A 102 -35.57 3.25 12.15
CA LEU A 102 -36.11 2.06 12.84
C LEU A 102 -35.64 2.06 14.30
#